data_AF-A0A660R9D5-F1
#
_entry.id   AF-A0A660R9D5-F1
#
_cell.length_a   1.000
_cell.length_b   1.000
_cell.length_c   1.000
_cell.angle_alpha   90.00
_cell.angle_beta   90.00
_cell.angle_gamma   90.00
#
_symmetry.space_group_name_H-M   'P 1'
#
loop_
_entity.id
_entity.type
_entity.pdbx_description
1 polymer ?
#
loop_
_entity_poly.entity_id
_entity_poly.type
_entity_poly.pdbx_seq_one_letter_code
_entity_poly.pdbx_strand_id
1 'polypeptide(L)'
;MPSFENAFSTLALGRKISKAELVRTIRFFISAEYEAVQMYTQVAEATDDELARAVLLDIAEEEVVHAGEFLRLLKELEPDEWKKYEEGFKEVEEMLKKIKK
;
A
#
# COMPACT_ATOMS: atom_id res chain seq x y z
N MET A 1 1.76 7.21 -21.06
CA MET A 1 1.00 7.13 -19.80
C MET A 1 1.49 8.26 -18.91
N PRO A 2 0.65 8.88 -18.08
CA PRO A 2 1.14 9.81 -17.05
C PRO A 2 2.20 9.09 -16.20
N SER A 3 3.34 9.74 -15.90
CA SER A 3 4.26 9.18 -14.89
C SER A 3 3.66 9.45 -13.52
N PHE A 4 3.55 8.38 -12.71
CA PHE A 4 3.03 8.43 -11.35
C PHE A 4 4.07 8.91 -10.34
N GLU A 5 5.27 9.26 -10.80
CA GLU A 5 6.38 9.79 -10.00
C GLU A 5 6.07 11.18 -9.38
N ASN A 6 5.04 11.87 -9.85
CA ASN A 6 4.74 13.25 -9.47
C ASN A 6 3.23 13.51 -9.38
N ALA A 7 2.72 13.91 -8.20
CA ALA A 7 1.32 14.30 -8.01
C ALA A 7 0.88 15.47 -8.93
N PHE A 8 1.79 16.40 -9.27
CA PHE A 8 1.56 17.51 -10.19
C PHE A 8 1.40 17.08 -11.67
N SER A 9 1.76 15.85 -12.04
CA SER A 9 1.51 15.35 -13.41
C SER A 9 0.00 15.28 -13.70
N THR A 10 -0.83 15.14 -12.66
CA THR A 10 -2.30 15.19 -12.76
C THR A 10 -2.84 16.60 -12.95
N LEU A 11 -2.22 17.63 -12.34
CA LEU A 11 -2.58 19.04 -12.53
C LEU A 11 -2.25 19.53 -13.96
N ALA A 12 -1.24 18.94 -14.59
CA ALA A 12 -0.90 19.20 -15.99
C ALA A 12 -1.94 18.68 -17.00
N LEU A 13 -2.92 17.87 -16.58
CA LEU A 13 -3.93 17.29 -17.48
C LEU A 13 -5.04 18.27 -17.89
N GLY A 14 -5.17 19.43 -17.22
CA GLY A 14 -6.25 20.39 -17.49
C GLY A 14 -7.66 19.85 -17.19
N ARG A 15 -7.76 18.70 -16.52
CA ARG A 15 -9.01 18.05 -16.09
C ARG A 15 -8.81 17.32 -14.77
N LYS A 16 -9.92 17.01 -14.09
CA LYS A 16 -9.91 16.06 -12.98
C LYS A 16 -9.60 14.64 -13.49
N ILE A 17 -8.98 13.82 -12.65
CA ILE A 17 -8.76 12.40 -12.94
C ILE A 17 -10.09 11.65 -13.00
N SER A 18 -10.16 10.62 -13.86
CA SER A 18 -11.30 9.72 -13.98
C SER A 18 -11.35 8.72 -12.82
N LYS A 19 -12.49 8.04 -12.63
CA LYS A 19 -12.61 6.98 -11.61
C LYS A 19 -11.56 5.88 -11.79
N ALA A 20 -11.30 5.46 -13.04
CA ALA A 20 -10.30 4.43 -13.32
C ALA A 20 -8.87 4.89 -13.02
N GLU A 21 -8.55 6.16 -13.27
CA GLU A 21 -7.26 6.74 -12.89
C GLU A 21 -7.13 6.84 -11.37
N LEU A 22 -8.17 7.28 -10.66
CA LEU A 22 -8.20 7.32 -9.20
C LEU A 22 -7.95 5.94 -8.59
N VAL A 23 -8.66 4.91 -9.04
CA VAL A 23 -8.46 3.52 -8.56
C VAL A 23 -7.01 3.06 -8.78
N ARG A 24 -6.41 3.37 -9.94
CA ARG A 24 -4.99 3.06 -10.19
C ARG A 24 -4.06 3.81 -9.25
N THR A 25 -4.33 5.08 -8.99
CA THR A 25 -3.56 5.89 -8.03
C THR A 25 -3.64 5.31 -6.62
N ILE A 26 -4.82 4.91 -6.15
CA ILE A 26 -4.96 4.31 -4.81
C ILE A 26 -4.18 3.00 -4.71
N ARG A 27 -4.17 2.15 -5.74
CA ARG A 27 -3.31 0.95 -5.77
C ARG A 27 -1.82 1.32 -5.65
N PHE A 28 -1.40 2.38 -6.33
CA PHE A 28 -0.03 2.88 -6.24
C PHE A 28 0.30 3.41 -4.84
N PHE A 29 -0.62 4.12 -4.18
CA PHE A 29 -0.42 4.58 -2.81
C PHE A 29 -0.27 3.41 -1.83
N ILE A 30 -1.09 2.36 -1.93
CA ILE A 30 -0.90 1.14 -1.12
C ILE A 30 0.51 0.56 -1.31
N SER A 31 0.99 0.49 -2.56
CA SER A 31 2.36 0.03 -2.83
C SER A 31 3.44 0.94 -2.25
N ALA A 32 3.23 2.26 -2.31
CA ALA A 32 4.16 3.25 -1.76
C ALA A 32 4.27 3.15 -0.24
N GLU A 33 3.15 2.91 0.47
CA GLU A 33 3.20 2.71 1.92
C GLU A 33 4.02 1.47 2.28
N TYR A 34 3.85 0.34 1.58
CA TYR A 34 4.69 -0.84 1.81
C TYR A 34 6.17 -0.63 1.47
N GLU A 35 6.48 0.17 0.45
CA GLU A 35 7.86 0.57 0.14
C GLU A 35 8.45 1.42 1.27
N ALA A 36 7.67 2.37 1.82
CA ALA A 36 8.07 3.20 2.94
C ALA A 36 8.36 2.36 4.20
N VAL A 37 7.45 1.44 4.58
CA VAL A 37 7.68 0.48 5.68
C VAL A 37 9.03 -0.22 5.51
N GLN A 38 9.28 -0.76 4.32
CA GLN A 38 10.50 -1.51 4.02
C GLN A 38 11.74 -0.62 4.12
N MET A 39 11.72 0.58 3.53
CA MET A 39 12.85 1.51 3.54
C MET A 39 13.19 1.98 4.95
N TYR A 40 12.20 2.38 5.74
CA TYR A 40 12.43 2.88 7.10
C TYR A 40 12.95 1.78 8.01
N THR A 41 12.36 0.57 7.93
CA THR A 41 12.81 -0.58 8.71
C THR A 41 14.25 -0.95 8.38
N GLN A 42 14.62 -1.01 7.09
CA GLN A 42 15.98 -1.32 6.68
C GLN A 42 17.01 -0.29 7.17
N VAL A 43 16.68 1.00 7.13
CA VAL A 43 17.57 2.04 7.63
C VAL A 43 17.68 1.97 9.16
N ALA A 44 16.57 1.70 9.85
CA ALA A 44 16.54 1.52 11.29
C ALA A 44 17.40 0.33 11.75
N GLU A 45 17.40 -0.77 10.99
CA GLU A 45 18.27 -1.94 11.23
C GLU A 45 19.75 -1.67 10.92
N ALA A 46 20.05 -0.73 10.02
CA ALA A 46 21.41 -0.44 9.56
C ALA A 46 22.10 0.72 10.30
N THR A 47 21.41 1.43 11.18
CA THR A 47 21.95 2.58 11.93
C THR A 47 22.21 2.25 13.39
N ASP A 48 23.29 2.80 13.94
CA ASP A 48 23.59 2.76 15.38
C ASP A 48 23.02 3.97 16.15
N ASP A 49 22.44 4.97 15.45
CA ASP A 49 21.80 6.13 16.08
C ASP A 49 20.44 5.74 16.69
N GLU A 50 20.36 5.77 18.02
CA GLU A 50 19.19 5.31 18.77
C GLU A 50 17.93 6.16 18.51
N LEU A 51 18.10 7.47 18.31
CA LEU A 51 16.97 8.36 18.04
C LEU A 51 16.43 8.11 16.64
N ALA A 52 17.31 8.00 15.63
CA ALA A 52 16.90 7.68 14.27
C ALA A 52 16.17 6.34 14.20
N ARG A 53 16.71 5.30 14.87
CA ARG A 53 16.06 3.97 14.92
C ARG A 53 14.65 4.06 15.53
N ALA A 54 14.50 4.76 16.65
CA ALA A 54 13.20 4.90 17.32
C ALA A 54 12.17 5.59 16.42
N VAL A 55 12.54 6.71 15.79
CA VAL A 55 11.65 7.48 14.91
C VAL A 55 11.29 6.68 13.66
N LEU A 56 12.26 6.04 13.01
CA LEU A 56 12.01 5.29 11.77
C LEU A 56 11.08 4.09 11.99
N LEU A 57 11.22 3.37 13.11
CA LEU A 57 10.33 2.25 13.42
C LEU A 57 8.91 2.72 13.78
N ASP A 58 8.79 3.84 14.50
CA ASP A 58 7.49 4.44 14.81
C ASP A 58 6.74 4.84 13.53
N ILE A 59 7.43 5.53 12.61
CA ILE A 59 6.88 5.90 11.30
C ILE A 59 6.51 4.65 10.50
N ALA A 60 7.37 3.62 10.47
CA ALA A 60 7.07 2.39 9.73
C ALA A 60 5.77 1.71 10.19
N GLU A 61 5.46 1.73 11.48
CA GLU A 61 4.18 1.21 12.00
C GLU A 61 2.99 2.08 11.56
N GLU A 62 3.16 3.41 11.50
CA GLU A 62 2.13 4.32 10.98
C GLU A 62 1.81 4.07 9.50
N GLU A 63 2.82 3.79 8.66
CA GLU A 63 2.58 3.52 7.23
C GLU A 63 1.75 2.24 7.00
N VAL A 64 1.79 1.26 7.91
CA VAL A 64 0.91 0.09 7.86
C VAL A 64 -0.55 0.49 8.10
N VAL A 65 -0.80 1.48 8.97
CA VAL A 65 -2.13 2.05 9.18
C VAL A 65 -2.60 2.75 7.91
N HIS A 66 -1.75 3.57 7.28
CA HIS A 66 -2.07 4.24 6.01
C HIS A 66 -2.38 3.25 4.88
N ALA A 67 -1.61 2.16 4.76
CA ALA A 67 -1.90 1.08 3.82
C ALA A 67 -3.30 0.49 4.06
N GLY A 68 -3.69 0.32 5.33
CA GLY A 68 -5.04 -0.10 5.72
C GLY A 68 -6.15 0.88 5.32
N GLU A 69 -5.93 2.18 5.49
CA GLU A 69 -6.86 3.24 5.07
C GLU A 69 -7.09 3.21 3.56
N PHE A 70 -6.02 3.12 2.77
CA PHE A 70 -6.11 3.04 1.32
C PHE A 70 -6.75 1.74 0.83
N LEU A 71 -6.47 0.60 1.49
CA LEU A 71 -7.15 -0.67 1.18
C LEU A 71 -8.66 -0.57 1.42
N ARG A 72 -9.09 0.06 2.53
CA ARG A 72 -10.52 0.29 2.80
C ARG A 72 -11.14 1.20 1.75
N LEU A 73 -10.45 2.25 1.32
CA LEU A 73 -10.92 3.14 0.26
C LEU A 73 -11.01 2.40 -1.08
N LEU A 74 -10.01 1.59 -1.44
CA LEU A 74 -10.00 0.81 -2.67
C LEU A 74 -11.20 -0.14 -2.74
N LYS A 75 -11.54 -0.80 -1.63
CA LYS A 75 -12.74 -1.65 -1.53
C LYS A 75 -14.03 -0.90 -1.87
N GLU A 76 -14.15 0.37 -1.46
CA GLU A 76 -15.30 1.22 -1.78
C GLU A 76 -15.36 1.57 -3.27
N LEU A 77 -14.20 1.89 -3.84
CA LEU A 77 -14.10 2.40 -5.20
C LEU A 77 -14.25 1.27 -6.25
N GLU A 78 -13.75 0.07 -5.95
CA GLU A 78 -13.68 -1.09 -6.85
C GLU A 78 -14.16 -2.39 -6.16
N PRO A 79 -15.46 -2.50 -5.81
CA PRO A 79 -15.99 -3.64 -5.04
C PRO A 79 -15.93 -4.98 -5.77
N ASP A 80 -15.89 -4.99 -7.11
CA ASP A 80 -15.77 -6.24 -7.87
C ASP A 80 -14.34 -6.84 -7.79
N GLU A 81 -13.31 -6.01 -7.64
CA GLU A 81 -11.94 -6.47 -7.36
C GLU A 81 -11.86 -7.15 -5.99
N TRP A 82 -12.61 -6.66 -5.01
CA TRP A 82 -12.62 -7.22 -3.65
C TRP A 82 -13.00 -8.71 -3.62
N LYS A 83 -13.88 -9.16 -4.52
CA LYS A 83 -14.24 -10.58 -4.66
C LYS A 83 -13.03 -11.47 -4.95
N LYS A 84 -12.05 -10.97 -5.71
CA LYS A 84 -10.80 -11.68 -6.00
C LYS A 84 -9.86 -11.73 -4.79
N TYR A 85 -9.85 -10.68 -3.95
CA TYR A 85 -9.10 -10.71 -2.70
C TYR A 85 -9.67 -11.77 -1.74
N GLU A 86 -11.00 -11.89 -1.66
CA GLU A 86 -11.65 -12.93 -0.87
C GLU A 86 -11.36 -14.34 -1.39
N GLU A 87 -11.24 -14.51 -2.71
CA GLU A 87 -10.78 -15.76 -3.31
C GLU A 87 -9.32 -16.07 -2.92
N GLY A 88 -8.41 -15.11 -3.06
CA GLY A 88 -7.01 -15.27 -2.63
C GLY A 88 -6.86 -15.60 -1.14
N PHE A 89 -7.68 -15.02 -0.26
CA PHE A 89 -7.69 -15.40 1.16
C PHE A 89 -8.08 -16.87 1.37
N LYS A 90 -9.10 -17.36 0.65
CA LYS A 90 -9.53 -18.76 0.74
C LYS A 90 -8.44 -19.71 0.23
N GLU A 91 -7.73 -19.35 -0.83
CA GLU A 91 -6.62 -20.16 -1.35
C GLU A 91 -5.54 -20.38 -0.28
N VAL A 92 -5.15 -19.32 0.44
CA VAL A 92 -4.16 -19.42 1.52
C VAL A 92 -4.69 -20.27 2.69
N GLU A 93 -5.96 -20.11 3.08
CA GLU A 93 -6.59 -20.94 4.12
C GLU A 93 -6.58 -22.44 3.76
N GLU A 94 -6.79 -22.78 2.49
CA GLU A 94 -6.70 -24.16 2.01
C GLU A 94 -5.25 -24.69 2.06
N MET A 95 -4.25 -23.87 1.72
CA MET A 95 -2.84 -24.24 1.86
C MET A 95 -2.46 -24.50 3.33
N LEU A 96 -2.92 -23.65 4.25
CA LEU A 96 -2.69 -23.81 5.69
C LEU A 96 -3.25 -25.13 6.22
N LYS A 97 -4.45 -25.52 5.78
CA LYS A 97 -5.07 -26.82 6.16
C LYS A 97 -4.27 -28.02 5.64
N LYS A 98 -3.64 -27.90 4.46
CA LYS A 98 -2.81 -28.96 3.89
C LYS A 98 -1.48 -29.14 4.65
N ILE A 99 -0.86 -28.04 5.11
CA ILE A 99 0.41 -28.07 5.84
C ILE A 99 0.24 -28.59 7.27
N LYS A 100 -0.88 -28.23 7.94
CA LYS A 100 -1.17 -28.63 9.33
C LYS A 100 -1.72 -30.05 9.48
N LYS A 101 -1.85 -30.80 8.39
CA LYS A 101 -2.38 -32.17 8.35
C LYS A 101 -1.24 -33.18 8.21
#